data_AF-A0A1V6K342-F1
#
_entry.id   AF-A0A1V6K342-F1
#
_cell.length_a   1.000
_cell.length_b   1.000
_cell.length_c   1.000
_cell.angle_alpha   90.00
_cell.angle_beta   90.00
_cell.angle_gamma   90.00
#
_symmetry.space_group_name_H-M   'P 1'
#
loop_
_entity.id
_entity.type
_entity.pdbx_description
1 polymer ?
#
loop_
_entity_poly.entity_id
_entity_poly.type
_entity_poly.pdbx_seq_one_letter_code
_entity_poly.pdbx_strand_id
1 'polypeptide(L)'
;MPAVTRGWIVWTVILGSFGLFLLLWGLGLGVSRWWPILVTMMGVASLCRGMNRRENSVFGLLLAGWGLIGVAAMHGDELGITSIAPFLFGGFLLWIPPAILIARSVSEEKTSNTHL
;
A
#
# COMPACT_ATOMS: atom_id res chain seq x y z
N MET A 1 15.87 -0.47 -19.16
CA MET A 1 14.60 0.17 -19.57
C MET A 1 14.65 1.65 -19.19
N PRO A 2 14.40 2.60 -20.11
CA PRO A 2 14.53 4.02 -19.82
C PRO A 2 13.53 4.44 -18.74
N ALA A 3 13.97 5.32 -17.82
CA ALA A 3 13.21 5.75 -16.64
C ALA A 3 11.83 6.35 -16.98
N VAL A 4 11.66 6.85 -18.20
CA VAL A 4 10.41 7.43 -18.72
C VAL A 4 9.31 6.37 -18.82
N THR A 5 9.60 5.15 -19.28
CA THR A 5 8.58 4.09 -19.46
C THR A 5 8.06 3.56 -18.12
N ARG A 6 8.92 3.47 -17.09
CA ARG A 6 8.51 3.14 -15.70
C ARG A 6 7.60 4.21 -15.10
N GLY A 7 7.80 5.48 -15.47
CA GLY A 7 6.95 6.62 -15.11
C GLY A 7 5.48 6.40 -15.47
N TRP A 8 5.27 6.08 -16.73
CA TRP A 8 3.95 5.88 -17.35
C TRP A 8 3.21 4.65 -16.83
N ILE A 9 3.92 3.55 -16.55
CA ILE A 9 3.31 2.33 -15.98
C ILE A 9 2.69 2.59 -14.61
N VAL A 10 3.25 3.48 -13.81
CA VAL A 10 2.69 3.79 -12.49
C VAL A 10 1.57 4.81 -12.57
N TRP A 11 1.67 5.81 -13.44
CA TRP A 11 0.53 6.67 -13.70
C TRP A 11 -0.65 5.87 -14.24
N THR A 12 -0.44 4.86 -15.07
CA THR A 12 -1.51 3.96 -15.55
C THR A 12 -2.04 3.03 -14.46
N VAL A 13 -1.22 2.55 -13.51
CA VAL A 13 -1.72 1.78 -12.35
C VAL A 13 -2.48 2.67 -11.35
N ILE A 14 -1.99 3.88 -11.07
CA ILE A 14 -2.65 4.85 -10.18
C ILE A 14 -3.96 5.33 -10.80
N LEU A 15 -3.94 5.79 -12.05
CA LEU A 15 -5.13 6.23 -12.78
C LEU A 15 -6.07 5.06 -13.07
N GLY A 16 -5.55 3.86 -13.29
CA GLY A 16 -6.35 2.65 -13.46
C GLY A 16 -7.05 2.23 -12.17
N SER A 17 -6.37 2.28 -11.04
CA SER A 17 -6.95 1.99 -9.72
C SER A 17 -7.96 3.07 -9.32
N PHE A 18 -7.67 4.34 -9.60
CA PHE A 18 -8.58 5.46 -9.37
C PHE A 18 -9.80 5.43 -10.32
N GLY A 19 -9.58 5.04 -11.57
CA GLY A 19 -10.65 4.82 -12.56
C GLY A 19 -11.54 3.64 -12.18
N LEU A 20 -10.96 2.54 -11.69
CA LEU A 20 -11.70 1.41 -11.15
C LEU A 20 -12.52 1.83 -9.92
N PHE A 21 -11.95 2.66 -9.04
CA PHE A 21 -12.66 3.23 -7.89
C PHE A 21 -13.87 4.06 -8.30
N LEU A 22 -13.70 4.97 -9.28
CA LEU A 22 -14.80 5.78 -9.82
C LEU A 22 -15.85 4.92 -10.55
N LEU A 23 -15.43 3.85 -11.22
CA LEU A 23 -16.33 2.93 -11.91
C LEU A 23 -17.17 2.11 -10.92
N LEU A 24 -16.54 1.57 -9.86
CA LEU A 24 -17.21 0.87 -8.77
C LEU A 24 -18.15 1.82 -8.00
N TRP A 25 -17.75 3.08 -7.82
CA TRP A 25 -18.59 4.13 -7.26
C TRP A 25 -19.80 4.43 -8.15
N GLY A 26 -19.59 4.58 -9.46
CA GLY A 26 -20.65 4.83 -10.43
C GLY A 26 -21.65 3.67 -10.56
N LEU A 27 -21.21 2.43 -10.29
CA LEU A 27 -22.08 1.24 -10.25
C LEU A 27 -22.92 1.13 -8.95
N GLY A 28 -22.73 2.02 -7.97
CA GLY A 28 -23.45 1.97 -6.70
C GLY A 28 -23.03 0.80 -5.79
N LEU A 29 -21.92 0.13 -6.10
CA LEU A 29 -21.32 -0.85 -5.20
C LEU A 29 -20.80 -0.11 -3.96
N GLY A 30 -20.95 -0.70 -2.78
CA GLY A 30 -20.51 -0.10 -1.52
C GLY A 30 -19.00 0.18 -1.53
N VAL A 31 -18.60 1.35 -2.02
CA VAL A 31 -17.21 1.79 -2.22
C VAL A 31 -16.43 1.78 -0.91
N SER A 32 -17.15 1.99 0.19
CA SER A 32 -16.64 1.83 1.55
C SER A 32 -16.03 0.46 1.82
N ARG A 33 -16.42 -0.61 1.10
CA ARG A 33 -15.83 -1.96 1.24
C ARG A 33 -14.57 -2.19 0.41
N TRP A 34 -14.39 -1.45 -0.68
CA TRP A 34 -13.35 -1.74 -1.68
C TRP A 34 -12.11 -0.84 -1.57
N TRP A 35 -12.24 0.31 -0.90
CA TRP A 35 -11.12 1.23 -0.72
C TRP A 35 -9.88 0.60 -0.04
N PRO A 36 -9.96 -0.31 0.96
CA PRO A 36 -8.77 -0.86 1.60
C PRO A 36 -7.96 -1.76 0.66
N ILE A 37 -8.66 -2.50 -0.20
CA ILE A 37 -8.04 -3.38 -1.22
C ILE A 37 -7.29 -2.52 -2.24
N LEU A 38 -7.90 -1.42 -2.68
CA LEU A 38 -7.30 -0.50 -3.65
C LEU A 38 -6.09 0.23 -3.07
N VAL A 39 -6.16 0.66 -1.81
CA VAL A 39 -5.02 1.25 -1.08
C VAL A 39 -3.88 0.23 -0.94
N THR A 40 -4.20 -1.04 -0.64
CA THR A 40 -3.21 -2.12 -0.59
C THR A 40 -2.51 -2.32 -1.93
N MET A 41 -3.28 -2.42 -3.02
CA MET A 41 -2.73 -2.58 -4.37
C MET A 41 -1.86 -1.40 -4.80
N MET A 42 -2.28 -0.17 -4.47
CA MET A 42 -1.50 1.03 -4.70
C MET A 42 -0.16 1.01 -3.95
N GLY A 43 -0.17 0.57 -2.68
CA GLY A 43 1.02 0.42 -1.87
C GLY A 43 2.01 -0.61 -2.42
N VAL A 44 1.51 -1.77 -2.85
CA VAL A 44 2.33 -2.82 -3.49
C VAL A 44 2.91 -2.34 -4.83
N ALA A 45 2.12 -1.65 -5.66
CA ALA A 45 2.63 -1.06 -6.90
C ALA A 45 3.72 0.00 -6.64
N SER A 46 3.55 0.81 -5.59
CA SER A 46 4.56 1.79 -5.15
C SER A 46 5.85 1.11 -4.66
N LEU A 47 5.75 0.01 -3.91
CA LEU A 47 6.88 -0.83 -3.47
C LEU A 47 7.67 -1.38 -4.67
N CYS A 48 6.97 -1.98 -5.64
CA CYS A 48 7.61 -2.52 -6.85
C CYS A 48 8.34 -1.45 -7.67
N ARG A 49 7.85 -0.20 -7.67
CA ARG A 49 8.56 0.94 -8.29
C ARG A 49 9.74 1.41 -7.42
N GLY A 50 9.56 1.35 -6.10
CA GLY A 50 10.38 1.93 -5.06
C GLY A 50 11.64 1.19 -4.66
N MET A 51 11.85 -0.05 -5.09
CA MET A 51 13.04 -0.85 -4.71
C MET A 51 14.39 -0.15 -4.98
N ASN A 52 14.42 0.92 -5.77
CA ASN A 52 15.62 1.75 -6.01
C ASN A 52 15.72 3.03 -5.16
N ARG A 53 14.67 3.46 -4.46
CA ARG A 53 14.64 4.64 -3.57
C ARG A 53 13.91 4.30 -2.27
N ARG A 54 14.65 4.35 -1.17
CA ARG A 54 14.19 4.00 0.19
C ARG A 54 12.86 4.66 0.56
N GLU A 55 12.67 5.93 0.20
CA GLU A 55 11.45 6.71 0.47
C GLU A 55 10.19 6.11 -0.19
N ASN A 56 10.30 5.67 -1.45
CA ASN A 56 9.17 5.07 -2.17
C ASN A 56 8.81 3.68 -1.63
N SER A 57 9.81 2.93 -1.16
CA SER A 57 9.59 1.63 -0.52
C SER A 57 8.88 1.79 0.81
N VAL A 58 9.32 2.72 1.67
CA VAL A 58 8.64 3.02 2.94
C VAL A 58 7.20 3.46 2.70
N PHE A 59 6.98 4.39 1.76
CA PHE A 59 5.64 4.88 1.46
C PHE A 59 4.73 3.77 0.92
N GLY A 60 5.25 2.90 0.05
CA GLY A 60 4.49 1.75 -0.45
C GLY A 60 4.19 0.71 0.63
N LEU A 61 5.11 0.46 1.56
CA LEU A 61 4.91 -0.42 2.73
C LEU A 61 3.87 0.15 3.70
N LEU A 62 3.88 1.46 3.91
CA LEU A 62 2.89 2.15 4.74
C LEU A 62 1.49 2.07 4.12
N LEU A 63 1.37 2.35 2.82
CA LEU A 63 0.09 2.21 2.11
C LEU A 63 -0.40 0.76 2.08
N ALA A 64 0.49 -0.19 1.80
CA ALA A 64 0.14 -1.60 1.76
C ALA A 64 -0.35 -2.11 3.12
N GLY A 65 0.37 -1.79 4.19
CA GLY A 65 -0.05 -2.17 5.54
C GLY A 65 -1.31 -1.47 5.99
N TRP A 66 -1.48 -0.19 5.66
CA TRP A 66 -2.70 0.53 6.03
C TRP A 66 -3.93 -0.05 5.33
N GLY A 67 -3.80 -0.41 4.05
CA GLY A 67 -4.85 -1.12 3.33
C GLY A 67 -5.16 -2.49 3.94
N LEU A 68 -4.14 -3.27 4.33
CA LEU A 68 -4.28 -4.56 5.02
C LEU A 68 -5.01 -4.42 6.37
N ILE A 69 -4.66 -3.43 7.17
CA ILE A 69 -5.33 -3.10 8.42
C ILE A 69 -6.78 -2.66 8.15
N GLY A 70 -7.01 -1.92 7.07
CA GLY A 70 -8.35 -1.56 6.59
C GLY A 70 -9.20 -2.77 6.21
N VAL A 71 -8.62 -3.80 5.58
CA VAL A 71 -9.31 -5.07 5.28
C VAL A 71 -9.64 -5.82 6.58
N ALA A 72 -8.71 -5.87 7.54
CA ALA A 72 -8.97 -6.48 8.85
C ALA A 72 -10.07 -5.72 9.62
N ALA A 73 -10.07 -4.39 9.55
CA ALA A 73 -11.06 -3.54 10.18
C ALA A 73 -12.46 -3.72 9.57
N MET A 74 -12.55 -4.03 8.27
CA MET A 74 -13.80 -4.37 7.58
C MET A 74 -14.40 -5.70 8.07
N HIS A 75 -13.55 -6.62 8.55
CA HIS A 75 -13.98 -7.85 9.21
C HIS A 75 -14.00 -7.70 10.73
N GLY A 76 -14.00 -6.44 11.22
CA GLY A 76 -13.97 -6.13 12.64
C GLY A 76 -15.15 -6.71 13.43
N ASP A 77 -16.33 -6.83 12.80
CA ASP A 77 -17.50 -7.46 13.41
C ASP A 77 -17.28 -8.95 13.70
N GLU A 78 -16.54 -9.66 12.83
CA GLU A 78 -16.17 -11.07 13.03
C GLU A 78 -15.06 -11.22 14.09
N LEU A 79 -14.22 -10.19 14.22
CA LEU A 79 -13.08 -10.12 15.14
C LEU A 79 -13.45 -9.54 16.52
N GLY A 80 -14.70 -9.15 16.75
CA GLY A 80 -15.17 -8.55 18.01
C GLY A 80 -14.65 -7.12 18.26
N ILE A 81 -14.27 -6.40 17.21
CA ILE A 81 -13.74 -5.03 17.28
C ILE A 81 -14.90 -4.03 17.36
N THR A 82 -15.16 -3.52 18.55
CA THR A 82 -16.25 -2.56 18.82
C THR A 82 -16.02 -1.15 18.28
N SER A 83 -14.79 -0.80 17.88
CA SER A 83 -14.48 0.54 17.37
C SER A 83 -13.43 0.48 16.25
N ILE A 84 -13.91 0.61 15.02
CA ILE A 84 -13.13 0.51 13.78
C ILE A 84 -12.07 1.63 13.67
N ALA A 85 -12.43 2.87 14.04
CA ALA A 85 -11.55 4.02 13.93
C ALA A 85 -10.27 3.94 14.81
N PRO A 86 -10.36 3.65 16.12
CA PRO A 86 -9.16 3.49 16.96
C PRO A 86 -8.35 2.25 16.57
N PHE A 87 -8.99 1.18 16.08
CA PHE A 87 -8.28 0.01 15.56
C PHE A 87 -7.47 0.36 14.30
N LEU A 88 -8.06 1.07 13.34
CA LEU A 88 -7.37 1.55 12.14
C LEU A 88 -6.19 2.45 12.49
N PHE A 89 -6.39 3.40 13.40
CA PHE A 89 -5.35 4.33 13.80
C PHE A 89 -4.22 3.64 14.59
N GLY A 90 -4.58 2.80 15.56
CA GLY A 90 -3.62 2.03 16.36
C GLY A 90 -2.84 1.02 15.52
N GLY A 91 -3.52 0.30 14.62
CA GLY A 91 -2.88 -0.61 13.68
C GLY A 91 -1.93 0.13 12.75
N PHE A 92 -2.31 1.29 12.21
CA PHE A 92 -1.44 2.10 11.37
C PHE A 92 -0.19 2.56 12.14
N LEU A 93 -0.37 3.06 13.36
CA LEU A 93 0.74 3.50 14.21
C LEU A 93 1.71 2.35 14.51
N LEU A 94 1.18 1.16 14.80
CA LEU A 94 1.94 -0.06 15.05
C LEU A 94 2.67 -0.56 13.79
N TRP A 95 2.15 -0.25 12.60
CA TRP A 95 2.76 -0.64 11.33
C TRP A 95 3.94 0.24 10.92
N ILE A 96 4.08 1.45 11.48
CA ILE A 96 5.17 2.37 11.15
C ILE A 96 6.56 1.76 11.45
N PRO A 97 6.86 1.24 12.66
CA PRO A 97 8.17 0.65 12.94
C PRO A 97 8.50 -0.57 12.05
N PRO A 98 7.61 -1.57 11.86
CA PRO A 98 7.83 -2.68 10.92
C PRO A 98 8.07 -2.20 9.49
N ALA A 99 7.27 -1.23 9.00
CA ALA A 99 7.43 -0.69 7.65
C ALA A 99 8.82 -0.06 7.45
N ILE A 100 9.30 0.68 8.45
CA ILE A 100 10.64 1.28 8.42
C ILE A 100 11.70 0.18 8.41
N LEU A 101 11.62 -0.81 9.32
CA LEU A 101 12.61 -1.89 9.42
C LEU A 101 12.70 -2.72 8.14
N ILE A 102 11.56 -3.11 7.55
CA ILE A 102 11.52 -3.86 6.29
C ILE A 102 12.10 -3.01 5.14
N ALA A 103 11.79 -1.71 5.10
CA ALA A 103 12.38 -0.84 4.09
C ALA A 103 13.89 -0.62 4.29
N ARG A 104 14.42 -0.77 5.52
CA ARG A 104 15.87 -0.75 5.76
C ARG A 104 16.54 -2.01 5.23
N SER A 105 16.00 -3.20 5.53
CA SER A 105 16.59 -4.47 5.09
C SER A 105 16.63 -4.62 3.57
N VAL A 106 15.55 -4.21 2.88
CA VAL A 106 15.50 -4.19 1.40
C VAL A 106 16.55 -3.25 0.78
N SER A 107 16.98 -2.22 1.51
CA SER A 107 18.00 -1.28 1.03
C SER A 107 19.44 -1.78 1.26
N GLU A 108 19.68 -2.60 2.28
CA GLU A 108 21.01 -3.15 2.59
C GLU A 108 21.40 -4.27 1.62
N GLU A 109 20.44 -5.12 1.24
CA GLU A 109 20.65 -6.21 0.27
C GLU A 109 21.11 -5.70 -1.11
N LYS A 110 20.64 -4.50 -1.51
CA LYS A 110 21.00 -3.91 -2.79
C LYS A 110 22.44 -3.39 -2.83
N THR A 111 23.00 -2.93 -1.72
CA THR A 111 24.39 -2.46 -1.65
C THR A 111 25.38 -3.63 -1.68
N SER A 112 25.02 -4.75 -1.04
CA SER A 112 25.83 -5.98 -1.00
C SER A 112 26.05 -6.61 -2.38
N ASN A 113 25.01 -6.62 -3.23
CA ASN A 113 25.07 -7.22 -4.58
C ASN A 113 25.84 -6.40 -5.63
N THR A 114 26.40 -5.24 -5.27
CA THR A 114 27.23 -4.40 -6.17
C THR A 114 28.73 -4.59 -5.96
N HIS A 115 29.14 -5.46 -5.02
CA HIS A 115 30.54 -5.74 -4.68
C HIS A 115 31.02 -7.13 -5.13
N LEU A 116 30.31 -7.79 -6.06
CA LEU A 116 30.75 -9.02 -6.73
C LEU A 116 30.81 -8.83 -8.24
#